data_AF-A0A9W8LRU8-F1
#
_entry.id   AF-A0A9W8LRU8-F1
#
_cell.length_a   1.000
_cell.length_b   1.000
_cell.length_c   1.000
_cell.angle_alpha   90.00
_cell.angle_beta   90.00
_cell.angle_gamma   90.00
#
_symmetry.space_group_name_H-M   'P 1'
#
loop_
_entity.id
_entity.type
_entity.pdbx_description
1 polymer ?
#
loop_
_entity_poly.entity_id
_entity_poly.type
_entity_poly.pdbx_seq_one_letter_code
_entity_poly.pdbx_strand_id
1 'polypeptide(L)' 'MAQERKAVINRKTNETDIKVSLHIGSLDSAAEQKIDIDTGIGFLDHMYHALAKHGKWSLT' A
#
# COMPACT_ATOMS: atom_id res chain seq x y z
N MET A 1 -15.49 -0.78 -18.94
CA MET A 1 -14.29 -1.53 -18.49
C MET A 1 -13.70 -0.76 -17.33
N ALA A 2 -13.94 -1.16 -16.08
CA ALA A 2 -13.40 -0.46 -14.93
C ALA A 2 -11.88 -0.67 -14.90
N GLN A 3 -11.11 0.41 -15.01
CA GLN A 3 -9.66 0.34 -14.99
C GLN A 3 -9.16 0.11 -13.56
N GLU A 4 -8.37 -0.93 -13.37
CA GLU A 4 -7.80 -1.29 -12.08
C GLU A 4 -6.81 -0.21 -11.61
N ARG A 5 -7.06 0.39 -10.45
CA ARG A 5 -6.23 1.47 -9.89
C ARG A 5 -5.14 0.89 -9.01
N LYS A 6 -4.05 0.46 -9.65
CA LYS A 6 -2.88 -0.14 -9.01
C LYS A 6 -1.58 0.53 -9.46
N ALA A 7 -0.62 0.61 -8.56
CA ALA A 7 0.72 1.11 -8.84
C ALA A 7 1.77 0.33 -8.03
N VAL A 8 2.92 0.08 -8.65
CA VAL A 8 4.09 -0.51 -7.98
C VAL A 8 5.28 0.42 -8.22
N ILE A 9 5.96 0.81 -7.15
CA ILE A 9 7.09 1.73 -7.20
C ILE A 9 8.26 1.08 -6.44
N ASN A 10 9.41 1.08 -7.08
CA ASN A 10 10.68 0.69 -6.47
C ASN A 10 11.63 1.89 -6.54
N ARG A 11 12.20 2.29 -5.40
CA ARG A 11 13.16 3.38 -5.30
C ARG A 11 14.35 2.93 -4.47
N LYS A 12 15.53 2.98 -5.05
CA LYS A 12 16.78 2.66 -4.38
C LYS A 12 17.72 3.86 -4.42
N THR A 13 18.22 4.25 -3.26
CA THR A 13 19.29 5.24 -3.09
C THR A 13 20.40 4.65 -2.21
N ASN A 14 21.41 5.46 -1.88
CA ASN A 14 22.48 5.01 -0.97
C ASN A 14 22.01 4.90 0.48
N GLU A 15 20.91 5.57 0.84
CA GLU A 15 20.37 5.64 2.20
C GLU A 15 19.23 4.65 2.43
N THR A 16 18.41 4.38 1.41
CA THR A 16 17.17 3.59 1.55
C THR A 16 16.88 2.74 0.31
N ASP A 17 16.27 1.58 0.52
CA ASP A 17 15.73 0.72 -0.53
C ASP A 17 14.24 0.51 -0.22
N ILE A 18 13.37 1.08 -1.05
CA ILE A 18 11.92 1.17 -0.82
C ILE A 18 11.20 0.47 -1.96
N LYS A 19 10.25 -0.39 -1.61
CA LYS A 19 9.32 -1.04 -2.54
C LYS A 19 7.92 -0.82 -2.01
N VAL A 20 7.03 -0.34 -2.87
CA VAL A 20 5.64 -0.06 -2.50
C VAL A 20 4.73 -0.62 -3.59
N SER A 21 3.71 -1.34 -3.17
CA SER A 21 2.59 -1.78 -4.00
C SER A 21 1.29 -1.23 -3.42
N LEU A 22 0.64 -0.34 -4.17
CA LEU A 22 -0.63 0.26 -3.79
C LEU A 22 -1.74 -0.19 -4.74
N HIS A 23 -2.83 -0.69 -4.16
CA HIS A 23 -4.05 -1.00 -4.88
C HIS A 23 -5.24 -0.40 -4.13
N ILE A 24 -5.92 0.57 -4.76
CA ILE A 24 -7.05 1.31 -4.15
C ILE A 24 -8.43 0.80 -4.64
N GLY A 25 -8.45 -0.38 -5.27
CA GLY A 25 -9.65 -1.05 -5.80
C GLY A 25 -10.34 -0.34 -6.98
N SER A 26 -11.28 -1.05 -7.60
CA SER A 26 -12.43 -0.48 -8.32
C SER A 26 -13.65 -0.57 -7.41
N LEU A 27 -14.60 0.37 -7.52
CA LEU A 27 -15.87 0.37 -6.76
C LEU A 27 -16.65 -0.95 -6.88
N ASP A 28 -16.33 -1.78 -7.88
CA ASP A 28 -17.06 -3.01 -8.24
C ASP A 28 -16.39 -4.33 -7.80
N SER A 29 -15.22 -4.29 -7.15
CA SER A 29 -14.47 -5.51 -6.80
C SER A 29 -14.34 -5.67 -5.29
N ALA A 30 -14.93 -6.76 -4.76
CA ALA A 30 -14.83 -7.21 -3.38
C ALA A 30 -13.48 -7.90 -3.07
N ALA A 31 -12.38 -7.41 -3.65
CA ALA A 31 -11.06 -7.97 -3.38
C ALA A 31 -10.71 -7.78 -1.89
N GLU A 32 -10.24 -8.84 -1.25
CA GLU A 32 -9.81 -8.78 0.15
C GLU A 32 -8.66 -7.77 0.32
N GLN A 33 -8.80 -6.94 1.34
CA GLN A 33 -7.80 -5.94 1.69
C GLN A 33 -6.56 -6.62 2.27
N LYS A 34 -5.39 -6.37 1.66
CA LYS A 34 -4.09 -6.84 2.14
C LYS A 34 -3.21 -5.66 2.53
N ILE A 35 -2.82 -5.60 3.81
CA ILE A 35 -1.95 -4.54 4.34
C ILE A 35 -0.76 -5.21 5.04
N ASP A 36 0.44 -4.88 4.58
CA ASP A 36 1.71 -5.33 5.13
C ASP A 36 2.67 -4.15 5.06
N ILE A 37 3.22 -3.70 6.18
CA ILE A 37 4.05 -2.48 6.23
C ILE A 37 5.25 -2.79 7.13
N ASP A 38 6.44 -2.62 6.59
CA ASP A 38 7.70 -2.71 7.32
C ASP A 38 8.64 -1.59 6.86
N THR A 39 8.62 -0.48 7.59
CA THR A 39 9.52 0.65 7.35
C THR A 39 10.75 0.64 8.26
N GLY A 40 10.82 -0.30 9.20
CA GLY A 40 11.77 -0.28 10.33
C GLY A 40 11.43 0.73 11.43
N ILE A 41 10.33 1.48 11.32
CA ILE A 41 9.85 2.46 12.31
C ILE A 41 8.42 2.10 12.71
N GLY A 42 8.25 1.42 13.85
CA GLY A 42 6.96 0.85 14.24
C GLY A 42 5.79 1.85 14.36
N PHE A 43 6.06 3.10 14.76
CA PHE A 43 5.01 4.13 14.76
C PHE A 43 4.57 4.53 13.35
N LEU A 44 5.51 4.61 12.41
CA LEU A 44 5.21 4.91 11.02
C LEU A 44 4.42 3.76 10.37
N ASP A 45 4.79 2.52 10.67
CA ASP A 45 4.05 1.33 10.22
C ASP A 45 2.60 1.37 10.70
N HIS A 46 2.38 1.73 11.97
CA HIS A 46 1.04 1.92 12.53
C HIS A 46 0.24 3.00 11.78
N MET A 47 0.85 4.14 11.46
CA MET A 47 0.20 5.22 10.71
C MET A 47 -0.21 4.79 9.30
N TYR A 48 0.69 4.12 8.56
CA TYR A 48 0.37 3.64 7.22
C TYR A 48 -0.63 2.49 7.21
N HIS A 49 -0.57 1.62 8.21
CA HIS A 49 -1.57 0.57 8.40
C HIS A 49 -2.96 1.18 8.60
N ALA A 50 -3.10 2.17 9.49
CA ALA A 50 -4.36 2.86 9.73
C ALA A 50 -4.88 3.56 8.46
N LEU A 51 -3.98 4.26 7.75
CA LEU A 51 -4.30 4.91 6.47
C LEU A 51 -4.87 3.93 5.44
N ALA A 52 -4.16 2.83 5.19
CA ALA A 52 -4.60 1.81 4.23
C ALA A 52 -5.91 1.15 4.68
N LYS A 53 -6.05 0.84 5.99
CA LYS A 53 -7.23 0.20 6.57
C LYS A 53 -8.48 1.03 6.33
N HIS A 54 -8.46 2.30 6.71
CA HIS A 54 -9.61 3.21 6.57
C HIS A 54 -9.82 3.70 5.14
N GLY A 55 -8.76 3.75 4.32
CA GLY A 55 -8.86 4.03 2.88
C GLY A 55 -9.45 2.89 2.05
N LYS A 56 -9.62 1.69 2.61
CA LYS A 56 -9.94 0.43 1.90
C LYS A 56 -8.92 0.10 0.81
N TRP A 57 -7.65 0.34 1.09
CA TRP A 57 -6.54 0.07 0.17
C TRP A 57 -5.83 -1.22 0.56
N SER A 58 -5.31 -1.92 -0.43
CA SER A 58 -4.25 -2.89 -0.23
C SER A 58 -2.90 -2.19 -0.41
N LEU A 59 -2.04 -2.27 0.59
CA LEU A 59 -0.75 -1.57 0.66
C LEU A 59 0.32 -2.54 1.15
N THR A 60 1.40 -2.66 0.41
CA THR A 60 2.57 -3.51 0.70
C THR A 60 3.84 -2.74 0.43
#